data_AF-A0A662GQ89-F1
#
_entry.id   AF-A0A662GQ89-F1
#
_cell.length_a   1.000
_cell.length_b   1.000
_cell.length_c   1.000
_cell.angle_alpha   90.00
_cell.angle_beta   90.00
_cell.angle_gamma   90.00
#
_symmetry.space_group_name_H-M   'P 1'
#
loop_
_entity.id
_entity.type
_entity.pdbx_description
1 polymer ?
#
loop_
_entity_poly.entity_id
_entity_poly.type
_entity_poly.pdbx_seq_one_letter_code
_entity_poly.pdbx_strand_id
1 'polypeptide(L)' 'NCFILNILDAMLANSPSTFLSSLFLAEAIEFKLKETQINVLNKIDLLQNKEL' A
#
# COMPACT_ATOMS: atom_id res chain seq x y z
N ASN A 1 -14.75 -16.13 -5.83
CA ASN A 1 -13.77 -15.47 -4.95
C ASN A 1 -13.33 -14.17 -5.58
N CYS A 2 -13.62 -13.06 -4.91
CA CYS A 2 -13.18 -11.73 -5.29
C CYS A 2 -11.93 -11.39 -4.47
N PHE A 3 -11.03 -10.59 -5.02
CA PHE A 3 -9.84 -10.11 -4.32
C PHE A 3 -9.67 -8.64 -4.63
N ILE A 4 -9.24 -7.87 -3.63
CA ILE A 4 -8.96 -6.45 -3.79
C ILE A 4 -7.45 -6.29 -3.88
N LEU A 5 -6.98 -5.84 -5.05
CA LEU A 5 -5.59 -5.45 -5.22
C LEU A 5 -5.46 -3.97 -4.88
N ASN A 6 -4.67 -3.66 -3.86
CA ASN A 6 -4.33 -2.29 -3.52
C ASN A 6 -2.88 -2.02 -3.94
N ILE A 7 -2.68 -1.12 -4.89
CA ILE A 7 -1.37 -0.82 -5.46
C ILE A 7 -0.88 0.48 -4.82
N LEU A 8 0.13 0.38 -3.96
CA LEU A 8 0.80 1.52 -3.36
C LEU A 8 2.01 1.93 -4.22
N ASP A 9 2.11 3.20 -4.56
CA ASP A 9 3.31 3.74 -5.21
C ASP A 9 4.38 4.01 -4.14
N ALA A 10 5.52 3.32 -4.24
CA ALA A 10 6.62 3.45 -3.31
C ALA A 10 7.20 4.86 -3.22
N MET A 11 7.14 5.65 -4.31
CA MET A 11 7.59 7.04 -4.29
C MET A 11 6.68 7.96 -3.49
N LEU A 12 5.37 7.68 -3.50
CA LEU A 12 4.40 8.44 -2.71
C LEU A 12 4.37 7.95 -1.26
N ALA A 13 4.69 6.68 -1.05
CA ALA A 13 4.82 6.04 0.25
C ALA A 13 6.25 6.05 0.82
N ASN A 14 7.11 6.97 0.36
CA ASN A 14 8.52 7.04 0.75
C ASN A 14 8.75 7.54 2.18
N SER A 15 7.70 7.95 2.89
CA SER A 15 7.77 8.33 4.30
C SER A 15 6.91 7.39 5.15
N PRO A 16 7.28 7.11 6.40
CA PRO A 16 6.50 6.25 7.28
C PRO A 16 5.04 6.71 7.44
N SER A 17 4.79 8.02 7.47
CA SER A 17 3.44 8.57 7.62
C SER A 17 2.59 8.36 6.38
N THR A 18 3.13 8.57 5.18
CA THR A 18 2.39 8.35 3.92
C THR A 18 2.14 6.87 3.65
N PHE A 19 3.10 6.01 4.01
CA PHE A 19 2.93 4.55 3.97
C PHE A 19 1.82 4.08 4.92
N LEU A 20 1.87 4.46 6.21
CA LEU A 20 0.84 4.08 7.20
C LEU A 20 -0.55 4.61 6.81
N SER A 21 -0.64 5.84 6.31
CA SER A 21 -1.92 6.40 5.84
C SER A 21 -2.53 5.57 4.72
N SER A 22 -1.70 5.08 3.80
CA SER A 22 -2.14 4.25 2.68
C SER A 22 -2.56 2.84 3.13
N LEU A 23 -1.87 2.28 4.14
CA LEU A 23 -2.28 1.02 4.77
C LEU A 23 -3.61 1.15 5.51
N PHE A 24 -3.82 2.20 6.30
CA PHE A 24 -5.10 2.41 6.99
C PHE A 24 -6.27 2.59 6.02
N LEU A 25 -6.03 3.24 4.88
CA LEU A 25 -7.03 3.33 3.83
C LEU A 25 -7.36 1.93 3.26
N ALA A 26 -6.34 1.11 3.05
CA ALA A 26 -6.50 -0.27 2.58
C ALA A 26 -7.35 -1.08 3.57
N GLU A 27 -7.01 -1.03 4.86
CA GLU A 27 -7.68 -1.74 5.94
C GLU A 27 -9.14 -1.27 6.12
N ALA A 28 -9.41 0.03 5.99
CA ALA A 28 -10.77 0.55 6.03
C ALA A 28 -11.64 0.00 4.89
N ILE A 29 -11.05 -0.22 3.70
CA ILE A 29 -11.73 -0.84 2.56
C ILE A 29 -11.95 -2.33 2.82
N GLU A 30 -10.96 -3.04 3.36
CA GLU A 30 -11.09 -4.44 3.78
C GLU A 30 -12.23 -4.60 4.79
N PHE A 31 -12.26 -3.79 5.85
CA PHE A 31 -13.31 -3.83 6.87
C PHE A 31 -14.71 -3.66 6.27
N LYS A 32 -14.84 -2.80 5.26
CA LYS A 32 -16.12 -2.54 4.59
C LYS A 32 -16.55 -3.69 3.68
N LEU A 33 -15.63 -4.24 2.90
CA LEU A 33 -15.93 -5.19 1.83
C LEU A 33 -15.83 -6.66 2.26
N LYS A 34 -15.09 -6.94 3.34
CA LYS A 34 -14.82 -8.30 3.88
C LYS A 34 -14.25 -9.27 2.85
N GLU A 35 -13.54 -8.72 1.86
CA GLU A 35 -12.85 -9.48 0.82
C GLU A 35 -11.35 -9.52 1.14
N THR A 36 -10.68 -10.59 0.71
CA THR A 36 -9.22 -10.71 0.89
C THR A 36 -8.51 -9.59 0.13
N GLN A 37 -7.65 -8.86 0.84
CA GLN A 37 -6.87 -7.76 0.29
C GLN A 37 -5.42 -8.17 0.07
N ILE A 38 -4.87 -7.75 -1.08
CA ILE A 38 -3.47 -7.93 -1.43
C ILE A 38 -2.88 -6.55 -1.64
N ASN A 39 -1.99 -6.13 -0.75
CA ASN A 39 -1.26 -4.87 -0.85
C ASN A 39 0.02 -5.09 -1.66
N VAL A 40 0.16 -4.38 -2.77
CA VAL A 40 1.32 -4.46 -3.67
C VAL A 40 2.04 -3.13 -3.64
N LEU A 41 3.31 -3.15 -3.23
CA LEU A 41 4.18 -1.99 -3.33
C LEU A 41 4.82 -1.94 -4.73
N ASN A 42 4.53 -0.88 -5.47
CA ASN A 42 4.94 -0.68 -6.85
C ASN A 42 6.06 0.37 -6.95
N LYS A 43 6.86 0.31 -8.02
CA LYS A 43 7.97 1.23 -8.29
C LYS A 43 9.03 1.28 -7.18
N ILE A 44 9.26 0.16 -6.51
CA ILE A 44 10.27 0.03 -5.45
C ILE A 44 11.68 0.33 -5.94
N ASP A 45 11.93 0.18 -7.24
CA ASP A 45 13.19 0.48 -7.92
C ASP A 45 13.53 1.98 -7.91
N LEU A 46 12.51 2.84 -7.76
CA LEU A 46 12.69 4.29 -7.68
C LEU A 46 13.11 4.76 -6.28
N LEU A 47 12.91 3.93 -5.24
CA LEU A 47 13.46 4.19 -3.91
C LEU A 47 14.98 3.99 -3.99
N GLN A 48 15.71 5.09 -4.20
CA GLN A 48 17.18 5.04 -4.21
C GLN A 48 17.70 4.55 -2.85
N ASN A 49 18.83 3.83 -2.86
CA ASN A 49 19.51 3.16 -1.72
C ASN A 49 19.83 4.01 -0.47
N LYS A 50 19.31 5.24 -0.36
CA LYS A 50 19.58 6.18 0.74
C LYS A 50 18.52 6.18 1.83
N GLU A 51 17.43 5.42 1.68
CA GLU A 51 16.25 5.48 2.55
C GLU A 51 15.87 4.14 3.22
N LEU A 52 16.76 3.13 3.19
CA LEU A 52 16.63 1.88 3.96
C LEU A 52 17.55 1.87 5.18
#